data_AF-A0A2I0UYX5-F1
#
_entry.id   AF-A0A2I0UYX5-F1
#
_cell.length_a   1.000
_cell.length_b   1.000
_cell.length_c   1.000
_cell.angle_alpha   90.00
_cell.angle_beta   90.00
_cell.angle_gamma   90.00
#
_symmetry.space_group_name_H-M   'P 1'
#
loop_
_entity.id
_entity.type
_entity.pdbx_description
1 polymer ?
#
loop_
_entity_poly.entity_id
_entity_poly.type
_entity_poly.pdbx_seq_one_letter_code
_entity_poly.pdbx_strand_id
1 'polypeptide(L)'
;MKKIILILAWITTVVLMIINIKINPSSYFANGTIILGWLLFALQLSWNKSEWFYLTCKNLWYKFTNPECIWNMSIEYYGTFNEQVFEKLDQIFLNKESSKVLQVSNVRRIYKVGTLSFEVVIDRESIRIELSDLEVSYRRSTHIIKTELGNILEDIPSKLKNDRCEYYLDIYFKGENPYYGLYLRRLDIRDIETFKIQFNIQNEKIVVNKERISINTNSLQSLRNFSEEYLTISPR
;
A
#
# COMPACT_ATOMS: atom_id res chain seq x y z
N MET A 1 -27.98 8.37 -9.42
CA MET A 1 -28.04 9.83 -9.18
C MET A 1 -26.66 10.50 -9.16
N LYS A 2 -25.73 10.13 -8.25
CA LYS A 2 -24.40 10.79 -8.12
C LYS A 2 -23.55 10.79 -9.42
N LYS A 3 -23.52 9.66 -10.15
CA LYS A 3 -22.81 9.56 -11.45
C LYS A 3 -23.42 10.46 -12.54
N ILE A 4 -24.74 10.66 -12.52
CA ILE A 4 -25.47 11.46 -13.52
C ILE A 4 -25.09 12.94 -13.40
N ILE A 5 -25.03 13.46 -12.17
CA ILE A 5 -24.62 14.86 -11.91
C ILE A 5 -23.18 15.11 -12.38
N LEU A 6 -22.28 14.16 -12.13
CA LEU A 6 -20.89 14.23 -12.59
C LEU A 6 -20.82 14.30 -14.12
N ILE A 7 -21.55 13.42 -14.82
CA ILE A 7 -21.58 13.37 -16.28
C ILE A 7 -22.16 14.67 -16.85
N LEU A 8 -23.27 15.18 -16.27
CA LEU A 8 -23.88 16.43 -16.70
C LEU A 8 -22.93 17.64 -16.55
N ALA A 9 -22.17 17.71 -15.46
CA ALA A 9 -21.19 18.78 -15.25
C ALA A 9 -20.11 18.76 -16.33
N TRP A 10 -19.58 17.58 -16.67
CA TRP A 10 -18.59 17.44 -17.75
C TRP A 10 -19.17 17.74 -19.13
N ILE A 11 -20.37 17.25 -19.44
CA ILE A 11 -21.06 17.56 -20.71
C ILE A 11 -21.23 19.07 -20.85
N THR A 12 -21.74 19.74 -19.81
CA THR A 12 -21.93 21.19 -19.82
C THR A 12 -20.63 21.93 -20.06
N THR A 13 -19.55 21.51 -19.38
CA THR A 13 -18.21 22.10 -19.54
C THR A 13 -17.70 21.94 -20.97
N VAL A 14 -17.83 20.74 -21.56
CA VAL A 14 -17.38 20.46 -22.94
C VAL A 14 -18.20 21.24 -23.97
N VAL A 15 -19.52 21.30 -23.81
CA VAL A 15 -20.41 22.08 -24.70
C VAL A 15 -20.03 23.56 -24.66
N LEU A 16 -19.80 24.13 -23.47
CA LEU A 16 -19.35 25.52 -23.32
C LEU A 16 -17.99 25.77 -23.98
N MET A 17 -17.04 24.83 -23.88
CA MET A 17 -15.76 24.92 -24.59
C MET A 17 -15.95 24.91 -26.11
N ILE A 18 -16.75 23.99 -26.64
CA ILE A 18 -16.98 23.86 -28.09
C ILE A 18 -17.64 25.12 -28.65
N ILE A 19 -18.68 25.63 -27.97
CA ILE A 19 -19.38 26.86 -28.38
C ILE A 19 -18.40 28.04 -28.44
N ASN A 20 -17.57 28.23 -27.41
CA ASN A 20 -16.64 29.35 -27.37
C ASN A 20 -15.51 29.24 -28.40
N ILE A 21 -15.00 28.03 -28.67
CA ILE A 21 -13.93 27.84 -29.64
C ILE A 21 -14.45 27.95 -31.08
N LYS A 22 -15.62 27.37 -31.38
CA LYS A 22 -16.12 27.29 -32.77
C LYS A 22 -17.02 28.44 -33.19
N ILE A 23 -17.85 28.95 -32.28
CA ILE A 23 -18.91 29.91 -32.64
C ILE A 23 -18.44 31.35 -32.41
N ASN A 24 -17.77 31.63 -31.27
CA ASN A 24 -17.30 32.98 -30.94
C ASN A 24 -15.82 33.02 -30.50
N PRO A 25 -14.86 32.72 -31.38
CA PRO A 25 -13.43 32.67 -31.03
C PRO A 25 -12.88 34.01 -30.53
N SER A 26 -13.40 35.14 -31.02
CA SER A 26 -13.03 36.49 -30.55
C SER A 26 -13.46 36.78 -29.12
N SER A 27 -14.48 36.09 -28.61
CA SER A 27 -14.98 36.22 -27.23
C SER A 27 -14.29 35.30 -26.23
N TYR A 28 -13.34 34.47 -26.67
CA TYR A 28 -12.69 33.47 -25.83
C TYR A 28 -12.06 34.08 -24.57
N PHE A 29 -11.43 35.26 -24.70
CA PHE A 29 -10.87 35.96 -23.54
C PHE A 29 -11.94 36.54 -22.60
N ALA A 30 -13.11 36.93 -23.13
CA ALA A 30 -14.22 37.44 -22.32
C ALA A 30 -14.98 36.33 -21.58
N ASN A 31 -15.10 35.15 -22.20
CA ASN A 31 -15.85 33.99 -21.67
C ASN A 31 -14.95 32.92 -21.04
N GLY A 32 -13.62 33.06 -21.16
CA GLY A 32 -12.65 32.08 -20.67
C GLY A 32 -12.73 31.87 -19.17
N THR A 33 -13.10 32.92 -18.41
CA THR A 33 -13.35 32.85 -16.97
C THR A 33 -14.54 31.95 -16.63
N ILE A 34 -15.61 31.98 -17.42
CA ILE A 34 -16.80 31.12 -17.25
C ILE A 34 -16.43 29.65 -17.52
N ILE A 35 -15.68 29.40 -18.61
CA ILE A 35 -15.21 28.05 -18.95
C ILE A 35 -14.30 27.51 -17.86
N LEU A 36 -13.37 28.33 -17.36
CA LEU A 36 -12.47 27.96 -16.28
C LEU A 36 -13.25 27.67 -15.00
N GLY A 37 -14.28 28.46 -14.68
CA GLY A 37 -15.17 28.22 -13.55
C GLY A 37 -15.88 26.87 -13.63
N TRP A 38 -16.46 26.53 -14.79
CA TRP A 38 -17.11 25.23 -15.01
C TRP A 38 -16.11 24.08 -14.97
N LEU A 39 -14.91 24.26 -15.52
CA LEU A 39 -13.85 23.27 -15.45
C LEU A 39 -13.42 23.01 -14.00
N LEU A 40 -13.17 24.06 -13.22
CA LEU A 40 -12.84 23.95 -11.80
C LEU A 40 -13.96 23.28 -11.01
N PHE A 41 -15.22 23.62 -11.30
CA PHE A 41 -16.37 22.98 -10.69
C PHE A 41 -16.43 21.48 -11.02
N ALA A 42 -16.26 21.10 -12.29
CA ALA A 42 -16.27 19.69 -12.72
C ALA A 42 -15.11 18.91 -12.08
N LEU A 43 -13.92 19.51 -11.97
CA LEU A 43 -12.76 18.93 -11.31
C LEU A 43 -12.99 18.75 -9.80
N GLN A 44 -13.49 19.78 -9.12
CA GLN A 44 -13.81 19.72 -7.69
C GLN A 44 -14.90 18.68 -7.40
N LEU A 45 -15.93 18.60 -8.26
CA LEU A 45 -16.98 17.59 -8.15
C LEU A 45 -16.41 16.18 -8.36
N SER A 46 -15.51 16.01 -9.34
CA SER A 46 -14.81 14.74 -9.60
C SER A 46 -13.96 14.32 -8.40
N TRP A 47 -13.19 15.24 -7.83
CA TRP A 47 -12.38 15.02 -6.63
C TRP A 47 -13.22 14.55 -5.43
N ASN A 48 -14.40 15.13 -5.24
CA ASN A 48 -15.25 14.84 -4.08
C ASN A 48 -16.13 13.60 -4.26
N LYS A 49 -16.51 13.25 -5.50
CA LYS A 49 -17.50 12.20 -5.76
C LYS A 49 -16.93 10.95 -6.44
N SER A 50 -15.81 11.04 -7.14
CA SER A 50 -15.19 9.91 -7.84
C SER A 50 -13.99 9.38 -7.06
N GLU A 51 -14.09 8.12 -6.62
CA GLU A 51 -13.02 7.43 -5.88
C GLU A 51 -11.84 7.17 -6.82
N TRP A 52 -12.13 6.66 -8.02
CA TRP A 52 -11.16 6.45 -9.08
C TRP A 52 -10.37 7.72 -9.44
N PHE A 53 -11.05 8.86 -9.64
CA PHE A 53 -10.38 10.10 -10.02
C PHE A 53 -9.42 10.58 -8.93
N TYR A 54 -9.86 10.59 -7.68
CA TYR A 54 -9.00 10.98 -6.58
C TYR A 54 -7.81 10.05 -6.41
N LEU A 55 -8.03 8.73 -6.42
CA LEU A 55 -6.94 7.77 -6.25
C LEU A 55 -5.93 7.90 -7.39
N THR A 56 -6.40 8.16 -8.61
CA THR A 56 -5.54 8.46 -9.76
C THR A 56 -4.71 9.73 -9.55
N CYS A 57 -5.34 10.83 -9.13
CA CYS A 57 -4.62 12.08 -8.84
C CYS A 57 -3.63 11.92 -7.68
N LYS A 58 -4.00 11.21 -6.61
CA LYS A 58 -3.11 10.92 -5.47
C LYS A 58 -1.97 10.00 -5.88
N ASN A 59 -2.21 8.98 -6.68
CA ASN A 59 -1.18 8.11 -7.22
C ASN A 59 -0.20 8.90 -8.09
N LEU A 60 -0.68 9.78 -8.98
CA LEU A 60 0.18 10.69 -9.74
C LEU A 60 1.02 11.59 -8.81
N TRP A 61 0.38 12.22 -7.82
CA TRP A 61 1.08 13.04 -6.83
C TRP A 61 2.16 12.25 -6.08
N TYR A 62 1.86 11.03 -5.63
CA TYR A 62 2.80 10.14 -4.94
C TYR A 62 3.92 9.67 -5.86
N LYS A 63 3.64 9.45 -7.15
CA LYS A 63 4.67 9.19 -8.15
C LYS A 63 5.62 10.38 -8.28
N PHE A 64 5.13 11.62 -8.27
CA PHE A 64 5.97 12.81 -8.38
C PHE A 64 6.74 13.13 -7.10
N THR A 65 6.06 13.12 -5.95
CA THR A 65 6.65 13.45 -4.64
C THR A 65 7.47 12.32 -4.05
N ASN A 66 7.16 11.07 -4.43
CA ASN A 66 7.80 9.84 -3.96
C ASN A 66 8.00 9.81 -2.43
N PRO A 67 6.92 9.95 -1.64
CA PRO A 67 7.04 10.03 -0.20
C PRO A 67 7.62 8.74 0.35
N GLU A 68 8.29 8.87 1.49
CA GLU A 68 8.83 7.74 2.25
C GLU A 68 7.77 7.15 3.16
N CYS A 69 7.86 5.83 3.35
CA CYS A 69 7.07 5.06 4.28
C CYS A 69 7.98 4.10 5.04
N ILE A 70 7.55 3.73 6.25
CA ILE A 70 8.26 2.80 7.12
C ILE A 70 7.46 1.52 7.18
N TRP A 71 8.12 0.41 6.90
CA TRP A 71 7.50 -0.90 6.90
C TRP A 71 7.93 -1.70 8.11
N ASN A 72 6.95 -2.33 8.72
CA ASN A 72 7.14 -3.34 9.74
C ASN A 72 6.41 -4.59 9.26
N MET A 73 7.14 -5.66 9.02
CA MET A 73 6.60 -6.93 8.58
C MET A 73 6.95 -8.01 9.57
N SER A 74 6.00 -8.88 9.89
CA SER A 74 6.22 -10.06 10.71
C SER A 74 5.53 -11.24 10.07
N ILE A 75 6.21 -12.38 10.09
CA ILE A 75 5.70 -13.63 9.51
C ILE A 75 5.88 -14.69 10.56
N GLU A 76 4.79 -15.36 10.89
CA GLU A 76 4.76 -16.39 11.91
C GLU A 76 4.39 -17.72 11.27
N TYR A 77 5.34 -18.65 11.28
CA TYR A 77 5.13 -20.02 10.89
C TYR A 77 4.87 -20.84 12.14
N TYR A 78 3.83 -21.66 12.11
CA TYR A 78 3.46 -22.54 13.22
C TYR A 78 3.65 -24.00 12.80
N GLY A 79 4.22 -24.82 13.69
CA GLY A 79 4.44 -26.24 13.46
C GLY A 79 5.52 -26.83 14.37
N THR A 80 5.86 -28.10 14.14
CA THR A 80 6.95 -28.77 14.86
C THR A 80 8.28 -28.53 14.17
N PHE A 81 9.13 -27.72 14.80
CA PHE A 81 10.42 -27.31 14.26
C PHE A 81 11.56 -28.10 14.89
N ASN A 82 12.51 -28.56 14.06
CA ASN A 82 13.68 -29.31 14.50
C ASN A 82 14.91 -28.40 14.63
N GLU A 83 15.97 -28.90 15.26
CA GLU A 83 17.22 -28.13 15.47
C GLU A 83 17.89 -27.68 14.15
N GLN A 84 17.54 -28.31 13.01
CA GLN A 84 18.07 -28.00 11.68
C GLN A 84 17.35 -26.85 10.96
N VAL A 85 16.36 -26.21 11.58
CA VAL A 85 15.62 -25.09 10.97
C VAL A 85 16.56 -23.97 10.56
N PHE A 86 17.52 -23.63 11.41
CA PHE A 86 18.48 -22.58 11.09
C PHE A 86 19.39 -22.95 9.91
N GLU A 87 19.81 -24.21 9.77
CA GLU A 87 20.60 -24.65 8.60
C GLU A 87 19.80 -24.49 7.31
N LYS A 88 18.50 -24.82 7.34
CA LYS A 88 17.61 -24.63 6.19
C LYS A 88 17.41 -23.17 5.84
N LEU A 89 17.24 -22.31 6.85
CA LEU A 89 17.12 -20.87 6.67
C LEU A 89 18.42 -20.25 6.15
N ASP A 90 19.57 -20.67 6.69
CA ASP A 90 20.89 -20.26 6.22
C ASP A 90 21.04 -20.56 4.74
N GLN A 91 20.63 -21.75 4.26
CA GLN A 91 20.65 -22.08 2.84
C GLN A 91 19.72 -21.18 1.99
N ILE A 92 18.62 -20.67 2.53
CA ILE A 92 17.73 -19.76 1.78
C ILE A 92 18.38 -18.37 1.68
N PHE A 93 18.84 -17.83 2.81
CA PHE A 93 19.34 -16.46 2.89
C PHE A 93 20.76 -16.31 2.34
N LEU A 94 21.65 -17.29 2.55
CA LEU A 94 23.04 -17.25 2.07
C LEU A 94 23.17 -17.50 0.57
N ASN A 95 22.19 -18.15 -0.05
CA ASN A 95 22.17 -18.34 -1.51
C ASN A 95 21.89 -17.05 -2.29
N LYS A 96 21.57 -15.94 -1.61
CA LYS A 96 21.35 -14.64 -2.24
C LYS A 96 22.64 -13.80 -2.21
N GLU A 97 22.87 -13.02 -3.26
CA GLU A 97 24.02 -12.11 -3.33
C GLU A 97 24.01 -11.11 -2.17
N SER A 98 25.19 -10.74 -1.67
CA SER A 98 25.38 -9.76 -0.58
C SER A 98 24.70 -10.12 0.76
N SER A 99 24.54 -11.41 1.03
CA SER A 99 23.96 -11.90 2.28
C SER A 99 24.98 -11.95 3.43
N LYS A 100 24.52 -11.64 4.64
CA LYS A 100 25.28 -11.80 5.89
C LYS A 100 24.38 -12.38 6.97
N VAL A 101 24.95 -13.22 7.82
CA VAL A 101 24.25 -13.80 8.97
C VAL A 101 24.97 -13.37 10.25
N LEU A 102 24.20 -12.87 11.21
CA LEU A 102 24.67 -12.58 12.55
C LEU A 102 23.90 -13.46 13.53
N GLN A 103 24.61 -14.35 14.21
CA GLN A 103 24.03 -15.14 15.29
C GLN A 103 23.99 -14.29 16.58
N VAL A 104 22.79 -14.05 17.10
CA VAL A 104 22.60 -13.29 18.35
C VAL A 104 22.46 -14.24 19.53
N SER A 105 21.76 -15.36 19.34
CA SER A 105 21.64 -16.45 20.32
C SER A 105 21.36 -17.79 19.61
N ASN A 106 21.17 -18.85 20.39
CA ASN A 106 20.78 -20.17 19.86
C ASN A 106 19.36 -20.20 19.28
N VAL A 107 18.53 -19.22 19.62
CA VAL A 107 17.12 -19.13 19.18
C VAL A 107 16.87 -17.87 18.34
N ARG A 108 17.90 -17.06 18.09
CA ARG A 108 17.78 -15.76 17.41
C ARG A 108 18.93 -15.51 16.44
N ARG A 109 18.60 -15.22 15.19
CA ARG A 109 19.57 -14.85 14.15
C ARG A 109 19.08 -13.65 13.35
N ILE A 110 20.02 -12.86 12.85
CA ILE A 110 19.74 -11.75 11.95
C ILE A 110 20.33 -12.07 10.58
N TYR A 111 19.47 -12.06 9.56
CA TYR A 111 19.82 -12.27 8.16
C TYR A 111 19.75 -10.93 7.43
N LYS A 112 20.88 -10.43 6.96
CA LYS A 112 20.95 -9.24 6.11
C LYS A 112 21.08 -9.65 4.66
N VAL A 113 20.15 -9.25 3.80
CA VAL A 113 20.18 -9.49 2.35
C VAL A 113 20.01 -8.16 1.64
N GLY A 114 21.09 -7.67 1.02
CA GLY A 114 21.12 -6.32 0.45
C GLY A 114 20.81 -5.25 1.51
N THR A 115 19.68 -4.57 1.36
CA THR A 115 19.20 -3.56 2.32
C THR A 115 18.18 -4.09 3.33
N LEU A 116 17.74 -5.34 3.19
CA LEU A 116 16.76 -5.95 4.08
C LEU A 116 17.48 -6.62 5.25
N SER A 117 16.93 -6.46 6.46
CA SER A 117 17.44 -7.10 7.67
C SER A 117 16.30 -7.85 8.33
N PHE A 118 16.36 -9.18 8.25
CA PHE A 118 15.37 -10.07 8.84
C PHE A 118 15.88 -10.56 10.18
N GLU A 119 15.10 -10.34 11.23
CA GLU A 119 15.30 -10.97 12.50
C GLU A 119 14.46 -12.25 12.56
N VAL A 120 15.12 -13.38 12.77
CA VAL A 120 14.47 -14.68 12.93
C VAL A 120 14.58 -15.13 14.37
N VAL A 121 13.43 -15.38 14.98
CA VAL A 121 13.30 -15.94 16.32
C VAL A 121 12.60 -17.30 16.20
N ILE A 122 13.20 -18.32 16.82
CA ILE A 122 12.64 -19.67 16.87
C ILE A 122 12.17 -19.96 18.28
N ASP A 123 10.93 -20.41 18.39
CA ASP A 123 10.36 -21.04 19.57
C ASP A 123 10.03 -22.51 19.27
N ARG A 124 9.61 -23.28 20.27
CA ARG A 124 9.30 -24.71 20.14
C ARG A 124 8.22 -25.00 19.09
N GLU A 125 7.23 -24.12 18.97
CA GLU A 125 6.05 -24.33 18.12
C GLU A 125 5.88 -23.25 17.04
N SER A 126 6.76 -22.25 17.02
CA SER A 126 6.65 -21.13 16.08
C SER A 126 8.01 -20.60 15.64
N ILE A 127 8.10 -20.17 14.38
CA ILE A 127 9.20 -19.37 13.87
C ILE A 127 8.64 -18.01 13.49
N ARG A 128 9.21 -16.96 14.05
CA ARG A 128 8.89 -15.59 13.69
C ARG A 128 10.01 -14.98 12.87
N ILE A 129 9.66 -14.37 11.74
CA ILE A 129 10.56 -13.62 10.89
C ILE A 129 10.07 -12.17 10.86
N GLU A 130 10.84 -11.26 11.42
CA GLU A 130 10.52 -9.85 11.52
C GLU A 130 11.44 -9.02 10.61
N LEU A 131 10.88 -8.03 9.94
CA LEU A 131 11.56 -6.98 9.21
C LEU A 131 11.05 -5.65 9.77
N SER A 132 11.87 -5.02 10.60
CA SER A 132 11.47 -3.83 11.36
C SER A 132 12.09 -2.57 10.77
N ASP A 133 11.32 -1.48 10.84
CA ASP A 133 11.71 -0.12 10.50
C ASP A 133 12.36 0.02 9.12
N LEU A 134 11.87 -0.73 8.14
CA LEU A 134 12.34 -0.63 6.77
C LEU A 134 11.81 0.66 6.14
N GLU A 135 12.68 1.66 6.06
CA GLU A 135 12.38 2.91 5.41
C GLU A 135 12.55 2.81 3.89
N VAL A 136 11.44 2.97 3.17
CA VAL A 136 11.38 2.80 1.71
C VAL A 136 10.54 3.89 1.08
N SER A 137 10.99 4.37 -0.07
CA SER A 137 10.18 5.26 -0.89
C SER A 137 9.02 4.52 -1.53
N TYR A 138 7.95 5.25 -1.85
CA TYR A 138 6.78 4.74 -2.55
C TYR A 138 7.13 3.96 -3.83
N ARG A 139 8.06 4.46 -4.65
CA ARG A 139 8.48 3.76 -5.88
C ARG A 139 9.23 2.47 -5.59
N ARG A 140 10.07 2.45 -4.55
CA ARG A 140 10.90 1.29 -4.19
C ARG A 140 10.08 0.18 -3.54
N SER A 141 9.08 0.57 -2.76
CA SER A 141 8.12 -0.30 -2.09
C SER A 141 7.58 -1.42 -2.98
N THR A 142 7.03 -1.07 -4.15
CA THR A 142 6.47 -2.06 -5.08
C THR A 142 7.51 -3.05 -5.59
N HIS A 143 8.75 -2.58 -5.82
CA HIS A 143 9.85 -3.45 -6.26
C HIS A 143 10.26 -4.43 -5.16
N ILE A 144 10.36 -3.96 -3.91
CA ILE A 144 10.75 -4.80 -2.77
C ILE A 144 9.74 -5.93 -2.57
N ILE A 145 8.43 -5.67 -2.62
CA ILE A 145 7.42 -6.73 -2.43
C ILE A 145 7.45 -7.75 -3.56
N LYS A 146 7.51 -7.29 -4.81
CA LYS A 146 7.42 -8.19 -5.97
C LYS A 146 8.69 -9.01 -6.18
N THR A 147 9.86 -8.42 -5.94
CA THR A 147 11.12 -9.01 -6.37
C THR A 147 11.98 -9.47 -5.20
N GLU A 148 12.19 -8.62 -4.18
CA GLU A 148 13.12 -8.94 -3.09
C GLU A 148 12.48 -9.85 -2.04
N LEU A 149 11.36 -9.42 -1.44
CA LEU A 149 10.61 -10.18 -0.43
C LEU A 149 9.90 -11.38 -1.04
N GLY A 150 9.24 -11.20 -2.19
CA GLY A 150 8.42 -12.22 -2.81
C GLY A 150 9.13 -13.58 -2.92
N ASN A 151 10.36 -13.58 -3.43
CA ASN A 151 11.16 -14.79 -3.61
C ASN A 151 11.56 -15.44 -2.28
N ILE A 152 11.95 -14.64 -1.28
CA ILE A 152 12.34 -15.15 0.05
C ILE A 152 11.15 -15.84 0.71
N LEU A 153 9.96 -15.23 0.64
CA LEU A 153 8.76 -15.73 1.31
C LEU A 153 8.16 -16.98 0.65
N GLU A 154 8.43 -17.21 -0.63
CA GLU A 154 8.08 -18.47 -1.32
C GLU A 154 9.04 -19.61 -0.97
N ASP A 155 10.33 -19.32 -0.83
CA ASP A 155 11.35 -20.33 -0.55
C ASP A 155 11.18 -20.94 0.86
N ILE A 156 10.73 -20.16 1.84
CA ILE A 156 10.66 -20.57 3.26
C ILE A 156 9.65 -21.71 3.52
N PRO A 157 8.36 -21.60 3.17
CA PRO A 157 7.38 -22.68 3.39
C PRO A 157 7.78 -24.00 2.70
N SER A 158 8.48 -23.92 1.57
CA SER A 158 8.92 -25.13 0.85
C SER A 158 9.93 -25.97 1.62
N LYS A 159 10.73 -25.33 2.51
CA LYS A 159 11.78 -26.00 3.30
C LYS A 159 11.38 -26.23 4.76
N LEU A 160 10.58 -25.33 5.32
CA LEU A 160 10.03 -25.43 6.67
C LEU A 160 8.64 -26.03 6.53
N LYS A 161 8.50 -27.35 6.76
CA LYS A 161 7.20 -28.04 6.77
C LYS A 161 6.33 -27.46 7.88
N ASN A 162 5.59 -26.40 7.58
CA ASN A 162 4.75 -25.67 8.52
C ASN A 162 3.28 -26.06 8.34
N ASP A 163 2.52 -26.04 9.43
CA ASP A 163 1.09 -26.37 9.42
C ASP A 163 0.25 -25.13 9.10
N ARG A 164 0.68 -23.97 9.61
CA ARG A 164 0.01 -22.67 9.43
C ARG A 164 1.05 -21.58 9.24
N CYS A 165 0.65 -20.52 8.53
CA CYS A 165 1.44 -19.30 8.39
C CYS A 165 0.51 -18.08 8.57
N GLU A 166 1.03 -17.06 9.23
CA GLU A 166 0.39 -15.76 9.34
C GLU A 166 1.35 -14.66 8.90
N TYR A 167 0.82 -13.72 8.14
CA TYR A 167 1.56 -12.61 7.57
C TYR A 167 0.98 -11.30 8.10
N TYR A 168 1.85 -10.50 8.68
CA TYR A 168 1.56 -9.18 9.22
C TYR A 168 2.41 -8.16 8.46
N LEU A 169 1.76 -7.14 7.91
CA LEU A 169 2.43 -6.00 7.31
C LEU A 169 1.80 -4.71 7.80
N ASP A 170 2.63 -3.85 8.34
CA ASP A 170 2.31 -2.50 8.74
C ASP A 170 3.08 -1.50 7.89
N ILE A 171 2.35 -0.62 7.23
CA ILE A 171 2.89 0.47 6.43
C ILE A 171 2.56 1.77 7.15
N TYR A 172 3.59 2.46 7.62
CA TYR A 172 3.50 3.78 8.22
C TYR A 172 3.88 4.84 7.19
N PHE A 173 2.99 5.78 6.95
CA PHE A 173 3.22 6.90 6.04
C PHE A 173 3.81 8.06 6.84
N LYS A 174 4.88 8.70 6.34
CA LYS A 174 5.42 9.92 6.97
C LYS A 174 4.46 11.12 6.92
N GLY A 175 3.43 11.03 6.08
CA GLY A 175 2.33 11.98 6.01
C GLY A 175 0.98 11.25 6.10
N GLU A 176 -0.07 11.87 5.59
CA GLU A 176 -1.40 11.25 5.61
C GLU A 176 -1.49 10.08 4.64
N ASN A 177 -2.04 8.97 5.14
CA ASN A 177 -2.43 7.82 4.35
C ASN A 177 -3.39 8.26 3.22
N PRO A 178 -3.11 7.93 1.94
CA PRO A 178 -3.95 8.35 0.83
C PRO A 178 -5.39 7.80 0.93
N TYR A 179 -5.56 6.64 1.56
CA TYR A 179 -6.85 6.02 1.83
C TYR A 179 -7.60 6.70 2.98
N TYR A 180 -6.91 7.24 4.00
CA TYR A 180 -7.56 8.07 5.02
C TYR A 180 -8.30 9.24 4.38
N GLY A 181 -7.60 9.98 3.52
CA GLY A 181 -8.20 11.04 2.75
C GLY A 181 -9.26 10.56 1.75
N LEU A 182 -9.35 9.29 1.38
CA LEU A 182 -10.46 8.76 0.56
C LEU A 182 -11.78 8.71 1.34
N TYR A 183 -11.72 8.22 2.56
CA TYR A 183 -12.92 7.99 3.35
C TYR A 183 -13.42 9.24 4.08
N LEU A 184 -12.52 10.16 4.44
CA LEU A 184 -12.90 11.37 5.17
C LEU A 184 -13.44 12.53 4.33
N ARG A 185 -13.31 12.54 3.00
CA ARG A 185 -13.81 13.68 2.17
C ARG A 185 -15.30 13.95 2.28
N ARG A 186 -16.04 12.99 2.86
CA ARG A 186 -17.48 13.06 3.05
C ARG A 186 -17.87 13.43 4.48
N LEU A 187 -16.89 13.65 5.36
CA LEU A 187 -17.06 13.94 6.78
C LEU A 187 -16.33 15.25 7.13
N ASP A 188 -16.81 16.01 8.12
CA ASP A 188 -16.05 17.15 8.63
C ASP A 188 -14.90 16.63 9.50
N ILE A 189 -13.66 16.88 9.07
CA ILE A 189 -12.45 16.36 9.70
C ILE A 189 -12.25 16.93 11.11
N ARG A 190 -12.82 18.11 11.39
CA ARG A 190 -12.66 18.81 12.68
C ARG A 190 -13.30 18.08 13.85
N ASP A 191 -14.26 17.20 13.58
CA ASP A 191 -15.02 16.49 14.61
C ASP A 191 -14.54 15.04 14.81
N ILE A 192 -13.43 14.63 14.17
CA ILE A 192 -12.97 13.23 14.16
C ILE A 192 -11.67 13.10 14.94
N GLU A 193 -11.79 12.69 16.20
CA GLU A 193 -10.64 12.38 17.07
C GLU A 193 -9.93 11.09 16.66
N THR A 194 -10.69 10.06 16.28
CA THR A 194 -10.14 8.75 15.86
C THR A 194 -10.79 8.26 14.59
N PHE A 195 -9.97 7.81 13.64
CA PHE A 195 -10.42 7.17 12.42
C PHE A 195 -9.78 5.80 12.30
N LYS A 196 -10.62 4.77 12.17
CA LYS A 196 -10.22 3.39 11.97
C LYS A 196 -11.26 2.71 11.09
N ILE A 197 -10.85 2.27 9.91
CA ILE A 197 -11.65 1.39 9.08
C ILE A 197 -11.05 0.00 9.14
N GLN A 198 -11.87 -0.99 9.46
CA GLN A 198 -11.47 -2.38 9.50
C GLN A 198 -12.31 -3.18 8.51
N PHE A 199 -11.64 -3.82 7.56
CA PHE A 199 -12.24 -4.81 6.66
C PHE A 199 -11.88 -6.20 7.15
N ASN A 200 -12.87 -7.06 7.34
CA ASN A 200 -12.67 -8.48 7.62
C ASN A 200 -13.23 -9.27 6.44
N ILE A 201 -12.35 -9.93 5.67
CA ILE A 201 -12.74 -10.74 4.50
C ILE A 201 -12.12 -12.12 4.69
N GLN A 202 -12.93 -13.16 4.92
CA GLN A 202 -12.48 -14.56 4.91
C GLN A 202 -11.19 -14.84 5.74
N ASN A 203 -11.15 -14.39 7.00
CA ASN A 203 -10.00 -14.45 7.94
C ASN A 203 -8.85 -13.49 7.65
N GLU A 204 -9.00 -12.59 6.69
CA GLU A 204 -8.06 -11.51 6.41
C GLU A 204 -8.57 -10.23 7.05
N LYS A 205 -7.65 -9.45 7.60
CA LYS A 205 -7.96 -8.21 8.30
C LYS A 205 -7.11 -7.10 7.75
N ILE A 206 -7.77 -6.07 7.22
CA ILE A 206 -7.11 -4.84 6.78
C ILE A 206 -7.62 -3.71 7.67
N VAL A 207 -6.70 -2.98 8.30
CA VAL A 207 -7.01 -1.81 9.12
C VAL A 207 -6.38 -0.58 8.49
N VAL A 208 -7.20 0.43 8.22
CA VAL A 208 -6.78 1.70 7.65
C VAL A 208 -6.99 2.78 8.70
N ASN A 209 -5.89 3.43 9.10
CA ASN A 209 -5.86 4.57 10.02
C ASN A 209 -5.28 5.80 9.29
N LYS A 210 -5.22 6.94 9.99
CA LYS A 210 -4.70 8.21 9.47
C LYS A 210 -3.30 8.11 8.86
N GLU A 211 -2.39 7.39 9.52
CA GLU A 211 -0.97 7.33 9.17
C GLU A 211 -0.50 5.89 8.90
N ARG A 212 -1.39 4.90 9.02
CA ARG A 212 -1.03 3.48 8.97
C ARG A 212 -2.03 2.66 8.18
N ILE A 213 -1.52 1.67 7.46
CA ILE A 213 -2.29 0.53 6.96
C ILE A 213 -1.69 -0.74 7.58
N SER A 214 -2.54 -1.56 8.19
CA SER A 214 -2.19 -2.89 8.71
C SER A 214 -2.88 -3.95 7.89
N ILE A 215 -2.14 -4.93 7.43
CA ILE A 215 -2.62 -6.10 6.70
C ILE A 215 -2.27 -7.33 7.54
N ASN A 216 -3.27 -8.16 7.82
CA ASN A 216 -3.10 -9.49 8.40
C ASN A 216 -3.82 -10.50 7.48
N THR A 217 -3.08 -11.51 7.02
CA THR A 217 -3.61 -12.59 6.19
C THR A 217 -2.84 -13.89 6.47
N ASN A 218 -3.44 -15.02 6.13
CA ASN A 218 -2.83 -16.35 6.19
C ASN A 218 -2.26 -16.81 4.83
N SER A 219 -2.34 -15.96 3.80
CA SER A 219 -1.93 -16.28 2.43
C SER A 219 -0.90 -15.28 1.91
N LEU A 220 0.24 -15.79 1.43
CA LEU A 220 1.26 -14.97 0.78
C LEU A 220 0.71 -14.26 -0.47
N GLN A 221 -0.18 -14.93 -1.21
CA GLN A 221 -0.79 -14.33 -2.40
C GLN A 221 -1.68 -13.13 -2.03
N SER A 222 -2.48 -13.27 -0.98
CA SER A 222 -3.31 -12.18 -0.49
C SER A 222 -2.48 -11.03 0.06
N LEU A 223 -1.40 -11.34 0.77
CA LEU A 223 -0.45 -10.34 1.26
C LEU A 223 0.10 -9.53 0.09
N ARG A 224 0.56 -10.18 -0.98
CA ARG A 224 1.06 -9.51 -2.19
C ARG A 224 -0.01 -8.64 -2.84
N ASN A 225 -1.20 -9.19 -3.05
CA ASN A 225 -2.32 -8.49 -3.69
C ASN A 225 -2.69 -7.22 -2.90
N PHE A 226 -2.91 -7.34 -1.59
CA PHE A 226 -3.26 -6.19 -0.76
C PHE A 226 -2.12 -5.19 -0.67
N SER A 227 -0.90 -5.66 -0.45
CA SER A 227 0.23 -4.74 -0.35
C SER A 227 0.43 -3.98 -1.66
N GLU A 228 0.35 -4.64 -2.81
CA GLU A 228 0.39 -3.97 -4.11
C GLU A 228 -0.76 -2.97 -4.27
N GLU A 229 -1.99 -3.36 -3.93
CA GLU A 229 -3.16 -2.49 -4.02
C GLU A 229 -2.96 -1.18 -3.23
N TYR A 230 -2.62 -1.31 -1.93
CA TYR A 230 -2.48 -0.18 -1.02
C TYR A 230 -1.21 0.65 -1.27
N LEU A 231 -0.11 0.01 -1.70
CA LEU A 231 1.13 0.69 -2.06
C LEU A 231 1.11 1.30 -3.46
N THR A 232 0.20 0.90 -4.34
CA THR A 232 0.04 1.55 -5.66
C THR A 232 -1.11 2.54 -5.68
N ILE A 233 -1.81 2.69 -4.55
CA ILE A 233 -2.98 3.57 -4.39
C ILE A 233 -4.00 3.25 -5.50
N SER A 234 -4.20 1.95 -5.75
CA SER A 234 -5.11 1.50 -6.79
C SER A 234 -6.56 1.56 -6.32
N PRO A 235 -7.50 2.00 -7.17
CA PRO A 235 -8.93 1.79 -6.92
C PRO A 235 -9.27 0.29 -6.95
N ARG A 236 -10.26 -0.10 -6.14
CA ARG A 236 -10.98 -1.39 -6.21
C ARG A 236 -12.09 -1.35 -7.26
#